data_AF-A0A645EQJ6-F1
#
_entry.id   AF-A0A645EQJ6-F1
#
_cell.length_a   1.000
_cell.length_b   1.000
_cell.length_c   1.000
_cell.angle_alpha   90.00
_cell.angle_beta   90.00
_cell.angle_gamma   90.00
#
_symmetry.space_group_name_H-M   'P 1'
#
loop_
_entity.id
_entity.type
_entity.pdbx_description
1 polymer ?
#
loop_
_entity_poly.entity_id
_entity_poly.type
_entity_poly.pdbx_seq_one_letter_code
_entity_poly.pdbx_strand_id
1 'polypeptide(L)'
;MQRKLLRLSALLEEADEGFLSLLEAARESAMPVTVPSSPEPAPFRRKVFDRAALKQYFDERGDVLRRWSDAAVETGFPPFVPSQEYLETSLSYLWDILRAAEMDSMEDLDEFLRSLEEEGRGEEQISTIFKAFEKEASAWKVDGYSALFLLVLNLKWEILQQKDLVELNIKKGSDRIKGVS
;
A
#
# COMPACT_ATOMS: atom_id res chain seq x y z
N MET A 1 -10.87 -16.96 6.51
CA MET A 1 -9.99 -15.97 5.82
C MET A 1 -10.45 -15.60 4.40
N GLN A 2 -11.36 -16.35 3.74
CA GLN A 2 -12.00 -15.92 2.48
C GLN A 2 -12.89 -14.67 2.59
N ARG A 3 -13.34 -14.29 3.80
CA ARG A 3 -14.22 -13.13 4.08
C ARG A 3 -13.61 -11.75 3.80
N LYS A 4 -12.27 -11.62 3.71
CA LYS A 4 -11.59 -10.35 3.42
C LYS A 4 -11.33 -10.16 1.91
N LEU A 5 -11.06 -11.24 1.19
CA LEU A 5 -10.69 -11.20 -0.24
C LEU A 5 -11.89 -11.07 -1.18
N LEU A 6 -13.04 -11.66 -0.82
CA LEU A 6 -14.33 -11.43 -1.50
C LEU A 6 -14.81 -9.96 -1.42
N ARG A 7 -14.20 -9.12 -0.55
CA ARG A 7 -14.53 -7.69 -0.38
C ARG A 7 -13.87 -6.79 -1.42
N LEU A 8 -12.75 -7.18 -2.00
CA LEU A 8 -12.04 -6.37 -3.01
C LEU A 8 -12.60 -6.58 -4.42
N SER A 9 -13.06 -7.79 -4.74
CA SER A 9 -13.67 -8.10 -6.04
C SER A 9 -15.10 -7.56 -6.18
N ALA A 10 -15.88 -7.52 -5.09
CA ALA A 10 -17.26 -7.01 -5.08
C ALA A 10 -17.35 -5.47 -5.06
N LEU A 11 -16.24 -4.76 -4.82
CA LEU A 11 -16.18 -3.29 -4.74
C LEU A 11 -16.04 -2.60 -6.12
N LEU A 12 -15.76 -3.35 -7.19
CA LEU A 12 -15.52 -2.78 -8.53
C LEU A 12 -16.70 -2.94 -9.50
N GLU A 13 -17.74 -3.71 -9.16
CA GLU A 13 -18.86 -4.01 -10.08
C GLU A 13 -20.28 -3.63 -9.58
N GLU A 14 -20.57 -3.55 -8.27
CA GLU A 14 -21.92 -3.24 -7.74
C GLU A 14 -21.98 -1.90 -6.99
N ALA A 15 -21.74 -0.81 -7.72
CA ALA A 15 -22.07 0.55 -7.28
C ALA A 15 -23.58 0.85 -7.32
N ASP A 16 -24.46 -0.11 -7.65
CA ASP A 16 -25.91 0.13 -7.77
C ASP A 16 -26.75 -0.63 -6.72
N GLU A 17 -27.27 0.18 -5.77
CA GLU A 17 -28.65 0.18 -5.26
C GLU A 17 -29.12 -0.78 -4.13
N GLY A 18 -28.43 -1.87 -3.78
CA GLY A 18 -29.00 -2.83 -2.78
C GLY A 18 -28.67 -2.59 -1.30
N PHE A 19 -27.57 -1.91 -0.98
CA PHE A 19 -26.92 -2.04 0.34
C PHE A 19 -27.38 -1.03 1.40
N LEU A 20 -28.08 0.04 0.99
CA LEU A 20 -28.57 1.05 1.94
C LEU A 20 -29.62 0.47 2.90
N SER A 21 -30.44 -0.48 2.44
CA SER A 21 -31.53 -1.06 3.25
C SER A 21 -31.05 -2.00 4.36
N LEU A 22 -29.83 -2.52 4.31
CA LEU A 22 -29.26 -3.35 5.38
C LEU A 22 -28.41 -2.55 6.40
N LEU A 23 -27.94 -1.36 6.01
CA LEU A 23 -27.21 -0.44 6.88
C LEU A 23 -28.13 0.33 7.83
N GLU A 24 -29.41 0.53 7.47
CA GLU A 24 -30.41 1.15 8.36
C GLU A 24 -30.70 0.27 9.59
N ALA A 25 -30.58 -1.05 9.46
CA ALA A 25 -30.74 -2.01 10.55
C ALA A 25 -29.54 -2.06 11.53
N ALA A 26 -28.36 -1.58 11.12
CA ALA A 26 -27.16 -1.57 11.97
C ALA A 26 -26.86 -0.20 12.60
N ARG A 27 -27.59 0.85 12.20
CA ARG A 27 -27.41 2.23 12.66
C ARG A 27 -28.03 2.52 14.04
N GLU A 28 -28.77 1.57 14.61
CA GLU A 28 -29.48 1.74 15.89
C GLU A 28 -28.62 1.48 17.14
N SER A 29 -27.33 1.14 17.00
CA SER A 29 -26.46 0.87 18.15
C SER A 29 -25.02 1.34 17.95
N ALA A 30 -24.69 2.54 18.45
CA ALA A 30 -23.52 2.83 19.32
C ALA A 30 -23.15 4.34 19.31
N MET A 31 -22.90 4.88 20.51
CA MET A 31 -22.56 6.28 20.82
C MET A 31 -21.05 6.56 20.84
N PRO A 32 -20.59 7.84 20.77
CA PRO A 32 -19.18 8.20 20.58
C PRO A 32 -18.45 8.67 21.86
N VAL A 33 -17.11 8.66 21.87
CA VAL A 33 -16.28 9.37 22.88
C VAL A 33 -15.06 10.05 22.25
N THR A 34 -14.77 11.25 22.74
CA THR A 34 -13.88 12.34 22.28
C THR A 34 -12.44 12.34 22.87
N VAL A 35 -11.51 12.98 22.14
CA VAL A 35 -10.10 13.43 22.43
C VAL A 35 -10.04 14.72 23.31
N PRO A 36 -8.93 15.22 23.98
CA PRO A 36 -7.66 15.73 23.34
C PRO A 36 -6.31 15.96 24.16
N SER A 37 -5.21 16.15 23.39
CA SER A 37 -4.00 17.04 23.38
C SER A 37 -3.15 17.53 24.60
N SER A 38 -1.80 17.63 24.44
CA SER A 38 -0.87 18.81 24.70
C SER A 38 0.66 18.52 24.41
N PRO A 39 1.67 19.45 24.49
CA PRO A 39 2.48 19.96 23.37
C PRO A 39 4.03 19.70 23.40
N GLU A 40 4.74 20.02 22.30
CA GLU A 40 6.14 19.66 21.97
C GLU A 40 7.17 20.84 22.07
N PRO A 41 8.48 20.61 22.39
CA PRO A 41 9.54 21.63 22.32
C PRO A 41 10.52 21.48 21.13
N ALA A 42 10.85 22.64 20.50
CA ALA A 42 12.04 23.12 19.74
C ALA A 42 12.88 22.20 18.80
N PRO A 43 13.45 22.76 17.70
CA PRO A 43 13.71 22.01 16.48
C PRO A 43 15.10 21.35 16.48
N PHE A 44 15.13 20.04 16.63
CA PHE A 44 16.16 19.26 15.96
C PHE A 44 15.99 19.47 14.45
N ARG A 45 17.08 19.64 13.70
CA ARG A 45 17.04 19.43 12.24
C ARG A 45 16.73 17.96 12.00
N ARG A 46 15.46 17.57 12.17
CA ARG A 46 14.92 16.29 11.73
C ARG A 46 15.24 16.25 10.24
N LYS A 47 15.94 15.19 9.79
CA LYS A 47 16.04 14.92 8.36
C LYS A 47 14.60 14.93 7.86
N VAL A 48 14.27 15.86 6.96
CA VAL A 48 12.92 15.96 6.43
C VAL A 48 12.66 14.64 5.71
N PHE A 49 11.65 13.90 6.16
CA PHE A 49 11.19 12.75 5.41
C PHE A 49 10.46 13.29 4.19
N ASP A 50 11.15 13.31 3.06
CA ASP A 50 10.63 13.70 1.77
C ASP A 50 10.98 12.63 0.72
N ARG A 51 10.46 12.80 -0.49
CA ARG A 51 10.68 11.87 -1.59
C ARG A 51 12.17 11.70 -1.94
N ALA A 52 13.00 12.73 -1.75
CA ALA A 52 14.43 12.64 -2.01
C ALA A 52 15.15 11.81 -0.94
N ALA A 53 14.76 11.97 0.33
CA ALA A 53 15.22 11.13 1.43
C ALA A 53 14.81 9.66 1.23
N LEU A 54 13.57 9.42 0.76
CA LEU A 54 13.10 8.07 0.42
C LEU A 54 13.93 7.44 -0.71
N LYS A 55 14.22 8.22 -1.78
CA LYS A 55 15.09 7.76 -2.86
C LYS A 55 16.47 7.39 -2.34
N GLN A 56 17.09 8.28 -1.57
CA GLN A 56 18.43 8.06 -1.02
C GLN A 56 18.47 6.81 -0.12
N TYR A 57 17.44 6.61 0.70
CA TYR A 57 17.33 5.43 1.55
C TYR A 57 17.39 4.13 0.75
N PHE A 58 16.64 4.03 -0.34
CA PHE A 58 16.64 2.83 -1.18
C PHE A 58 17.86 2.73 -2.10
N ASP A 59 18.48 3.84 -2.49
CA ASP A 59 19.78 3.81 -3.17
C ASP A 59 20.86 3.20 -2.25
N GLU A 60 20.82 3.50 -0.95
CA GLU A 60 21.73 2.94 0.07
C GLU A 60 21.36 1.50 0.45
N ARG A 61 20.07 1.15 0.41
CA ARG A 61 19.52 -0.19 0.73
C ARG A 61 18.85 -0.85 -0.47
N GLY A 62 19.60 -0.93 -1.58
CA GLY A 62 19.10 -1.51 -2.83
C GLY A 62 18.74 -2.99 -2.72
N ASP A 63 19.26 -3.68 -1.71
CA ASP A 63 18.91 -5.05 -1.34
C ASP A 63 17.43 -5.19 -0.94
N VAL A 64 16.85 -4.19 -0.27
CA VAL A 64 15.44 -4.21 0.16
C VAL A 64 14.50 -4.23 -1.04
N LEU A 65 14.73 -3.38 -2.04
CA LEU A 65 13.88 -3.36 -3.24
C LEU A 65 13.99 -4.67 -4.03
N ARG A 66 15.21 -5.20 -4.12
CA ARG A 66 15.46 -6.48 -4.80
C ARG A 66 14.77 -7.63 -4.09
N ARG A 67 14.85 -7.67 -2.77
CA ARG A 67 14.18 -8.67 -1.92
C ARG A 67 12.68 -8.74 -2.20
N TRP A 68 12.01 -7.60 -2.26
CA TRP A 68 10.55 -7.56 -2.49
C TRP A 68 10.16 -7.76 -3.95
N SER A 69 11.01 -7.39 -4.92
CA SER A 69 10.79 -7.77 -6.32
C SER A 69 10.94 -9.28 -6.51
N ASP A 70 11.97 -9.89 -5.91
CA ASP A 70 12.22 -11.32 -6.00
C ASP A 70 11.09 -12.12 -5.33
N ALA A 71 10.63 -11.68 -4.15
CA ALA A 71 9.47 -12.28 -3.47
C ALA A 71 8.19 -12.23 -4.32
N ALA A 72 7.97 -11.14 -5.07
CA ALA A 72 6.83 -11.04 -5.99
C ALA A 72 6.94 -12.06 -7.14
N VAL A 73 8.14 -12.22 -7.71
CA VAL A 73 8.39 -13.20 -8.77
C VAL A 73 8.25 -14.63 -8.26
N GLU A 74 8.80 -14.94 -7.09
CA GLU A 74 8.68 -16.26 -6.45
C GLU A 74 7.22 -16.61 -6.12
N THR A 75 6.39 -15.61 -5.83
CA THR A 75 4.95 -15.80 -5.62
C THR A 75 4.19 -16.12 -6.92
N GLY A 76 4.69 -15.66 -8.07
CA GLY A 76 4.11 -15.93 -9.39
C GLY A 76 3.81 -14.68 -10.24
N PHE A 77 4.12 -13.46 -9.77
CA PHE A 77 4.07 -12.29 -10.63
C PHE A 77 5.12 -12.42 -11.76
N PRO A 78 4.84 -11.91 -12.97
CA PRO A 78 5.79 -12.02 -14.08
C PRO A 78 7.07 -11.21 -13.76
N PRO A 79 8.25 -11.71 -14.13
CA PRO A 79 9.48 -10.96 -13.96
C PRO A 79 9.42 -9.68 -14.80
N PHE A 80 9.73 -8.55 -14.19
CA PHE A 80 9.65 -7.25 -14.83
C PHE A 80 10.92 -6.44 -14.56
N VAL A 81 11.56 -5.96 -15.64
CA VAL A 81 12.73 -5.10 -15.57
C VAL A 81 12.31 -3.67 -15.91
N PRO A 82 12.12 -2.79 -14.92
CA PRO A 82 11.65 -1.43 -15.15
C PRO A 82 12.72 -0.55 -15.80
N SER A 83 12.30 0.42 -16.62
CA SER A 83 13.17 1.52 -17.04
C SER A 83 13.39 2.51 -15.89
N GLN A 84 14.40 3.38 -16.00
CA GLN A 84 14.67 4.40 -14.98
C GLN A 84 13.47 5.33 -14.75
N GLU A 85 12.82 5.79 -15.83
CA GLU A 85 11.60 6.59 -15.77
C GLU A 85 10.45 5.85 -15.09
N TYR A 86 10.36 4.53 -15.31
CA TYR A 86 9.39 3.68 -14.63
C TYR A 86 9.66 3.67 -13.11
N LEU A 87 10.90 3.50 -12.69
CA LEU A 87 11.29 3.50 -11.27
C LEU A 87 11.00 4.84 -10.59
N GLU A 88 11.28 5.98 -11.24
CA GLU A 88 10.99 7.31 -10.69
C GLU A 88 9.49 7.51 -10.43
N THR A 89 8.67 7.01 -11.35
CA THR A 89 7.21 7.04 -11.20
C THR A 89 6.74 6.10 -10.09
N SER A 90 7.26 4.86 -10.03
CA SER A 90 6.93 3.90 -8.97
C SER A 90 7.33 4.42 -7.58
N LEU A 91 8.49 5.08 -7.46
CA LEU A 91 8.92 5.78 -6.25
C LEU A 91 7.93 6.87 -5.85
N SER A 92 7.41 7.65 -6.80
CA SER A 92 6.43 8.69 -6.49
C SER A 92 5.14 8.10 -5.93
N TYR A 93 4.65 6.99 -6.50
CA TYR A 93 3.46 6.32 -5.97
C TYR A 93 3.69 5.67 -4.61
N LEU A 94 4.89 5.10 -4.38
CA LEU A 94 5.26 4.60 -3.07
C LEU A 94 5.27 5.75 -2.04
N TRP A 95 5.85 6.89 -2.39
CA TRP A 95 5.82 8.08 -1.54
C TRP A 95 4.39 8.51 -1.19
N ASP A 96 3.52 8.60 -2.18
CA ASP A 96 2.13 9.02 -1.99
C ASP A 96 1.36 8.07 -1.07
N ILE A 97 1.52 6.76 -1.24
CA ILE A 97 0.83 5.78 -0.39
C ILE A 97 1.39 5.71 1.03
N LEU A 98 2.71 5.89 1.22
CA LEU A 98 3.31 5.93 2.56
C LEU A 98 2.71 7.07 3.38
N ARG A 99 2.63 8.27 2.80
CA ARG A 99 2.00 9.45 3.40
C ARG A 99 0.52 9.23 3.66
N ALA A 100 -0.19 8.66 2.70
CA ALA A 100 -1.61 8.33 2.87
C ALA A 100 -1.84 7.28 3.97
N ALA A 101 -0.87 6.41 4.22
CA ALA A 101 -0.91 5.41 5.28
C ALA A 101 -0.36 5.93 6.63
N GLU A 102 -0.14 7.24 6.76
CA GLU A 102 0.35 7.90 7.98
C GLU A 102 1.74 7.42 8.42
N MET A 103 2.56 7.00 7.45
CA MET A 103 3.98 6.74 7.65
C MET A 103 4.74 7.99 7.20
N ASP A 104 5.03 8.86 8.17
CA ASP A 104 5.50 10.22 7.95
C ASP A 104 6.98 10.42 8.35
N SER A 105 7.66 9.34 8.72
CA SER A 105 9.06 9.34 9.10
C SER A 105 9.86 8.15 8.55
N MET A 106 11.18 8.27 8.58
CA MET A 106 12.08 7.16 8.24
C MET A 106 11.94 6.00 9.24
N GLU A 107 11.68 6.33 10.49
CA GLU A 107 11.46 5.39 11.57
C GLU A 107 10.20 4.54 11.32
N ASP A 108 9.10 5.14 10.87
CA ASP A 108 7.87 4.43 10.50
C ASP A 108 8.11 3.46 9.34
N LEU A 109 8.89 3.88 8.35
CA LEU A 109 9.28 3.02 7.22
C LEU A 109 10.15 1.86 7.68
N ASP A 110 11.18 2.11 8.50
CA ASP A 110 12.06 1.08 9.04
C ASP A 110 11.30 0.10 9.95
N GLU A 111 10.31 0.56 10.71
CA GLU A 111 9.42 -0.30 11.50
C GLU A 111 8.52 -1.15 10.59
N PHE A 112 7.91 -0.53 9.58
CA PHE A 112 7.09 -1.24 8.61
C PHE A 112 7.88 -2.34 7.90
N LEU A 113 9.06 -2.03 7.37
CA LEU A 113 9.92 -3.00 6.68
C LEU A 113 10.35 -4.15 7.60
N ARG A 114 10.70 -3.86 8.86
CA ARG A 114 10.99 -4.91 9.86
C ARG A 114 9.78 -5.82 10.09
N SER A 115 8.58 -5.24 10.21
CA SER A 115 7.35 -6.01 10.39
C SER A 115 7.02 -6.93 9.20
N LEU A 116 7.53 -6.64 8.00
CA LEU A 116 7.34 -7.49 6.83
C LEU A 116 8.23 -8.74 6.87
N GLU A 117 9.44 -8.62 7.43
CA GLU A 117 10.38 -9.76 7.55
C GLU A 117 10.04 -10.65 8.76
N GLU A 118 9.33 -10.10 9.76
CA GLU A 118 8.83 -10.87 10.91
C GLU A 118 7.93 -12.02 10.45
N GLU A 119 8.34 -13.25 10.77
CA GLU A 119 7.60 -14.48 10.51
C GLU A 119 7.16 -14.67 9.05
N GLY A 120 7.86 -14.05 8.08
CA GLY A 120 7.50 -14.12 6.66
C GLY A 120 6.20 -13.38 6.29
N ARG A 121 5.73 -12.46 7.15
CA ARG A 121 4.46 -11.74 6.97
C ARG A 121 4.33 -11.08 5.61
N GLY A 122 5.40 -10.45 5.11
CA GLY A 122 5.38 -9.78 3.82
C GLY A 122 5.17 -10.74 2.66
N GLU A 123 5.83 -11.90 2.66
CA GLU A 123 5.63 -12.95 1.64
C GLU A 123 4.21 -13.50 1.68
N GLU A 124 3.66 -13.72 2.88
CA GLU A 124 2.26 -14.14 3.03
C GLU A 124 1.30 -13.09 2.44
N GLN A 125 1.57 -11.81 2.64
CA GLN A 125 0.76 -10.74 2.06
C GLN A 125 0.90 -10.66 0.54
N ILE A 126 2.10 -10.79 -0.03
CA ILE A 126 2.29 -10.85 -1.48
C ILE A 126 1.53 -12.05 -2.07
N SER A 127 1.62 -13.23 -1.44
CA SER A 127 0.87 -14.43 -1.81
C SER A 127 -0.64 -14.21 -1.76
N THR A 128 -1.11 -13.51 -0.73
CA THR A 128 -2.52 -13.14 -0.58
C THR A 128 -3.00 -12.22 -1.71
N ILE A 129 -2.21 -11.20 -2.05
CA ILE A 129 -2.51 -10.27 -3.14
C ILE A 129 -2.51 -11.00 -4.49
N PHE A 130 -1.49 -11.83 -4.75
CA PHE A 130 -1.41 -12.62 -5.98
C PHE A 130 -2.65 -13.50 -6.15
N LYS A 131 -3.03 -14.25 -5.12
CA LYS A 131 -4.23 -15.11 -5.16
C LYS A 131 -5.52 -14.33 -5.36
N ALA A 132 -5.60 -13.11 -4.83
CA ALA A 132 -6.76 -12.23 -5.02
C ALA A 132 -6.97 -11.85 -6.50
N PHE A 133 -5.86 -11.69 -7.23
CA PHE A 133 -5.82 -11.19 -8.60
C PHE A 133 -5.21 -12.20 -9.58
N GLU A 134 -5.27 -13.50 -9.28
CA GLU A 134 -4.54 -14.55 -10.00
C GLU A 134 -4.81 -14.51 -11.52
N LYS A 135 -6.04 -14.19 -11.92
CA LYS A 135 -6.45 -14.08 -13.33
C LYS A 135 -5.83 -12.89 -14.06
N GLU A 136 -5.52 -11.82 -13.33
CA GLU A 136 -5.01 -10.55 -13.87
C GLU A 136 -3.49 -10.41 -13.65
N ALA A 137 -2.95 -11.08 -12.64
CA ALA A 137 -1.58 -10.93 -12.16
C ALA A 137 -0.52 -11.15 -13.25
N SER A 138 -0.84 -11.96 -14.27
CA SER A 138 0.04 -12.20 -15.43
C SER A 138 0.35 -10.95 -16.27
N ALA A 139 -0.50 -9.91 -16.21
CA ALA A 139 -0.29 -8.65 -16.91
C ALA A 139 0.39 -7.57 -16.04
N TRP A 140 0.57 -7.84 -14.75
CA TRP A 140 1.06 -6.84 -13.81
C TRP A 140 2.56 -6.61 -13.97
N LYS A 141 3.00 -5.36 -13.79
CA LYS A 141 4.39 -4.91 -13.87
C LYS A 141 4.87 -4.58 -12.46
N VAL A 142 5.26 -5.60 -11.70
CA VAL A 142 5.64 -5.44 -10.30
C VAL A 142 7.16 -5.30 -10.17
N ASP A 143 7.64 -4.07 -9.97
CA ASP A 143 9.01 -3.79 -9.51
C ASP A 143 9.11 -3.73 -7.97
N GLY A 144 10.31 -3.52 -7.41
CA GLY A 144 10.53 -3.47 -5.96
C GLY A 144 9.73 -2.38 -5.24
N TYR A 145 9.61 -1.17 -5.83
CA TYR A 145 8.76 -0.12 -5.26
C TYR A 145 7.28 -0.49 -5.36
N SER A 146 6.87 -1.09 -6.47
CA SER A 146 5.50 -1.56 -6.68
C SER A 146 5.11 -2.69 -5.71
N ALA A 147 6.02 -3.60 -5.39
CA ALA A 147 5.81 -4.65 -4.40
C ALA A 147 5.56 -4.04 -3.01
N LEU A 148 6.40 -3.09 -2.59
CA LEU A 148 6.18 -2.35 -1.35
C LEU A 148 4.89 -1.54 -1.35
N PHE A 149 4.54 -0.89 -2.47
CA PHE A 149 3.28 -0.19 -2.64
C PHE A 149 2.08 -1.13 -2.41
N LEU A 150 2.08 -2.31 -3.02
CA LEU A 150 1.02 -3.32 -2.86
C LEU A 150 0.93 -3.82 -1.41
N LEU A 151 2.08 -4.01 -0.75
CA LEU A 151 2.15 -4.39 0.66
C LEU A 151 1.55 -3.32 1.57
N VAL A 152 1.88 -2.05 1.36
CA VAL A 152 1.29 -0.92 2.10
C VAL A 152 -0.20 -0.86 1.86
N LEU A 153 -0.63 -0.94 0.59
CA LEU A 153 -2.04 -0.90 0.21
C LEU A 153 -2.87 -1.96 0.95
N ASN A 154 -2.34 -3.18 1.02
CA ASN A 154 -3.02 -4.30 1.66
C ASN A 154 -2.94 -4.25 3.19
N LEU A 155 -1.78 -3.95 3.78
CA LEU A 155 -1.57 -3.96 5.23
C LEU A 155 -2.15 -2.72 5.95
N LYS A 156 -2.24 -1.59 5.25
CA LYS A 156 -2.75 -0.32 5.79
C LYS A 156 -4.13 0.03 5.24
N TRP A 157 -4.83 -0.95 4.64
CA TRP A 157 -6.16 -0.77 4.06
C TRP A 157 -7.16 -0.10 5.00
N GLU A 158 -7.14 -0.43 6.29
CA GLU A 158 -8.08 0.14 7.27
C GLU A 158 -8.00 1.68 7.38
N ILE A 159 -6.80 2.23 7.18
CA ILE A 159 -6.54 3.68 7.14
C ILE A 159 -6.87 4.24 5.75
N LEU A 160 -6.40 3.54 4.70
CA LEU A 160 -6.52 3.99 3.32
C LEU A 160 -7.98 4.03 2.82
N GLN A 161 -8.83 3.08 3.23
CA GLN A 161 -10.23 3.01 2.80
C GLN A 161 -11.08 4.21 3.21
N GLN A 162 -10.60 5.01 4.17
CA GLN A 162 -11.27 6.22 4.64
C GLN A 162 -10.84 7.48 3.86
N LYS A 163 -9.92 7.35 2.91
CA LYS A 163 -9.31 8.45 2.16
C LYS A 163 -9.71 8.39 0.68
N ASP A 164 -9.66 9.54 0.01
CA ASP A 164 -9.85 9.60 -1.43
C ASP A 164 -8.58 9.12 -2.16
N LEU A 165 -8.58 7.84 -2.55
CA LEU A 165 -7.45 7.20 -3.23
C LEU A 165 -7.20 7.76 -4.65
N VAL A 166 -8.17 8.46 -5.24
CA VAL A 166 -8.02 9.10 -6.56
C VAL A 166 -7.28 10.42 -6.41
N GLU A 167 -7.73 11.27 -5.46
CA GLU A 167 -7.06 12.54 -5.15
C GLU A 167 -5.61 12.32 -4.67
N LEU A 168 -5.36 11.22 -3.96
CA LEU A 168 -4.03 10.86 -3.46
C LEU A 168 -3.14 10.13 -4.49
N ASN A 169 -3.55 10.03 -5.76
CA ASN A 169 -2.83 9.32 -6.84
C ASN A 169 -2.58 7.81 -6.60
N ILE A 170 -3.14 7.21 -5.54
CA ILE A 170 -2.97 5.78 -5.21
C ILE A 170 -3.64 4.90 -6.27
N LYS A 171 -4.82 5.30 -6.76
CA LYS A 171 -5.49 4.57 -7.85
C LYS A 171 -4.64 4.50 -9.11
N LYS A 172 -4.00 5.61 -9.50
CA LYS A 172 -3.10 5.65 -10.66
C LYS A 172 -1.87 4.75 -10.48
N GLY A 173 -1.33 4.69 -9.25
CA GLY A 173 -0.26 3.75 -8.91
C GLY A 173 -0.68 2.30 -9.12
N SER A 174 -1.85 1.92 -8.60
CA SER A 174 -2.44 0.60 -8.81
C SER A 174 -2.69 0.30 -10.30
N ASP A 175 -3.37 1.18 -11.02
CA ASP A 175 -3.73 0.98 -12.43
C ASP A 175 -2.48 0.77 -13.30
N ARG A 176 -1.43 1.55 -13.03
CA ARG A 176 -0.15 1.42 -13.71
C ARG A 176 0.54 0.09 -13.43
N ILE A 177 0.53 -0.39 -12.18
CA ILE A 177 1.05 -1.72 -11.82
C ILE A 177 0.27 -2.78 -12.60
N LYS A 178 -1.05 -2.64 -12.72
CA LYS A 178 -1.91 -3.55 -13.49
C LYS A 178 -1.72 -3.45 -15.02
N GLY A 179 -0.95 -2.47 -15.50
CA GLY A 179 -0.76 -2.22 -16.93
C GLY A 179 -1.96 -1.55 -17.61
N VAL A 180 -2.90 -1.01 -16.83
CA VAL A 180 -4.03 -0.22 -17.32
C VAL A 180 -3.53 1.22 -17.50
N SER A 181 -3.55 1.70 -18.74
CA SER A 181 -3.11 3.06 -19.12
C SER A 181 -4.31 3.98 -19.31
#